data_AF-A0A934TZX4-F1
#
_entry.id   AF-A0A934TZX4-F1
#
_cell.length_a   1.000
_cell.length_b   1.000
_cell.length_c   1.000
_cell.angle_alpha   90.00
_cell.angle_beta   90.00
_cell.angle_gamma   90.00
#
_symmetry.space_group_name_H-M   'P 1'
#
loop_
_entity.id
_entity.type
_entity.pdbx_description
1 polymer ?
#
loop_
_entity_poly.entity_id
_entity_poly.type
_entity_poly.pdbx_seq_one_letter_code
_entity_poly.pdbx_strand_id
1 'polypeptide(L)'
;MKIAPRVGVLLAVAASALTACVYAPTMQSSFAFDRHPGVFMETWWQYDAAGYGYPVTLLVNRSTVDKCAWTAALPSRVLHPGETWPVSQGQSPGAVGISNVLPTDPNCANAKQTYGTTLQ
;
A
#
# COMPACT_ATOMS: atom_id res chain seq x y z
N MET A 1 -25.37 44.02 3.71
CA MET A 1 -24.45 43.34 4.65
C MET A 1 -23.17 42.98 3.90
N LYS A 2 -22.03 43.61 4.21
CA LYS A 2 -20.72 43.24 3.65
C LYS A 2 -20.15 42.14 4.56
N ILE A 3 -20.14 40.90 4.08
CA ILE A 3 -19.49 39.78 4.78
C ILE A 3 -17.99 40.09 4.80
N ALA A 4 -17.43 40.24 5.99
CA ALA A 4 -16.02 40.53 6.16
C ALA A 4 -15.18 39.39 5.55
N PRO A 5 -14.15 39.68 4.75
CA PRO A 5 -13.43 38.68 3.96
C PRO A 5 -12.77 37.59 4.80
N ARG A 6 -12.51 37.86 6.09
CA ARG A 6 -11.91 36.90 7.03
C ARG A 6 -12.87 35.79 7.49
N VAL A 7 -14.17 36.07 7.56
CA VAL A 7 -15.18 35.08 7.99
C VAL A 7 -15.48 34.10 6.86
N GLY A 8 -15.49 34.58 5.61
CA GLY A 8 -15.68 33.72 4.44
C GLY A 8 -14.54 32.70 4.25
N VAL A 9 -13.29 33.12 4.47
CA VAL A 9 -12.13 32.23 4.37
C VAL A 9 -12.14 31.16 5.46
N LEU A 10 -12.47 31.51 6.71
CA LEU A 10 -12.54 30.54 7.81
C LEU A 10 -13.65 29.51 7.61
N LEU A 11 -14.82 29.91 7.10
CA LEU A 11 -15.90 28.96 6.76
C LEU A 11 -15.49 28.02 5.61
N ALA A 12 -14.81 28.53 4.58
CA ALA A 12 -14.36 27.70 3.46
C ALA A 12 -13.30 26.66 3.88
N VAL A 13 -12.35 27.05 4.75
CA VAL A 13 -11.35 26.13 5.29
C VAL A 13 -12.01 25.08 6.19
N ALA A 14 -12.94 25.48 7.06
CA ALA A 14 -13.67 24.54 7.91
C ALA A 14 -14.51 23.55 7.08
N ALA A 15 -15.19 24.00 6.03
CA ALA A 15 -15.94 23.13 5.13
C ALA A 15 -15.02 22.14 4.40
N SER A 16 -13.86 22.59 3.91
CA SER A 16 -12.90 21.72 3.23
C SER A 16 -12.28 20.65 4.16
N ALA A 17 -12.03 21.00 5.42
CA ALA A 17 -11.53 20.06 6.44
C ALA A 17 -12.60 19.01 6.79
N LEU A 18 -13.87 19.41 6.91
CA LEU A 18 -14.97 18.49 7.19
C LEU A 18 -15.21 17.52 6.02
N THR A 19 -15.12 17.98 4.77
CA THR A 19 -15.22 17.09 3.60
C THR A 19 -14.04 16.12 3.52
N ALA A 20 -12.82 16.53 3.90
CA ALA A 20 -11.67 15.63 3.92
C ALA A 20 -11.79 14.50 4.96
N CYS A 21 -12.51 14.73 6.06
CA CYS A 21 -12.75 13.69 7.08
C CYS A 21 -13.74 12.60 6.63
N VAL A 22 -14.70 12.92 5.76
CA VAL A 22 -15.71 11.95 5.29
C VAL A 22 -15.12 10.97 4.27
N TYR A 23 -14.08 11.38 3.53
CA TYR A 23 -13.43 10.60 2.49
C TYR A 23 -12.01 10.14 2.86
N ALA A 24 -11.71 10.08 4.17
CA ALA A 24 -10.44 9.55 4.63
C ALA A 24 -10.32 8.05 4.30
N PRO A 25 -9.15 7.56 3.84
CA PRO A 25 -8.95 6.14 3.62
C PRO A 25 -9.20 5.34 4.89
N THR A 26 -9.96 4.26 4.79
CA THR A 26 -10.25 3.39 5.95
C THR A 26 -9.74 1.98 5.70
N MET A 27 -9.04 1.41 6.69
CA MET A 27 -8.56 0.03 6.62
C MET A 27 -9.73 -0.93 6.85
N GLN A 28 -10.01 -1.80 5.88
CA GLN A 28 -11.04 -2.82 5.99
C GLN A 28 -10.51 -4.10 6.62
N SER A 29 -9.33 -4.55 6.19
CA SER A 29 -8.73 -5.79 6.68
C SER A 29 -7.21 -5.74 6.60
N SER A 30 -6.57 -6.53 7.45
CA SER A 30 -5.13 -6.72 7.49
C SER A 30 -4.84 -8.19 7.76
N PHE A 31 -3.98 -8.79 6.94
CA PHE A 31 -3.55 -10.18 7.04
C PHE A 31 -2.04 -10.20 7.24
N ALA A 32 -1.60 -10.77 8.36
CA ALA A 32 -0.18 -10.97 8.63
C ALA A 32 0.32 -12.24 7.91
N PHE A 33 1.52 -12.16 7.33
CA PHE A 33 2.19 -13.36 6.81
C PHE A 33 2.97 -14.03 7.94
N ASP A 34 2.47 -15.15 8.48
CA ASP A 34 3.02 -15.80 9.69
C ASP A 34 4.52 -16.10 9.62
N ARG A 35 5.04 -16.48 8.45
CA ARG A 35 6.48 -16.76 8.24
C ARG A 35 7.33 -15.52 7.95
N HIS A 36 6.69 -14.36 7.81
CA HIS A 36 7.32 -13.08 7.50
C HIS A 36 6.80 -12.00 8.46
N PRO A 37 7.24 -12.03 9.74
CA PRO A 37 6.76 -11.10 10.75
C PRO A 37 7.03 -9.66 10.32
N GLY A 38 6.03 -8.80 10.54
CA GLY A 38 6.06 -7.40 10.13
C GLY A 38 5.62 -7.15 8.68
N VAL A 39 5.33 -8.20 7.89
CA VAL A 39 4.77 -8.06 6.54
C VAL A 39 3.27 -8.33 6.59
N PHE A 40 2.50 -7.43 5.97
CA PHE A 40 1.04 -7.47 5.97
C PHE A 40 0.51 -7.30 4.56
N MET A 41 -0.62 -7.96 4.28
CA MET A 41 -1.50 -7.60 3.18
C MET A 41 -2.71 -6.88 3.75
N GLU A 42 -2.94 -5.65 3.32
CA GLU A 42 -4.00 -4.80 3.83
C GLU A 42 -4.94 -4.38 2.72
N THR A 43 -6.23 -4.38 3.00
CA THR A 43 -7.25 -3.84 2.09
C THR A 43 -7.81 -2.56 2.67
N TRP A 44 -7.75 -1.49 1.89
CA TRP A 44 -8.17 -0.15 2.27
C TRP A 44 -9.26 0.35 1.33
N TRP A 45 -10.30 1.01 1.86
CA TRP A 45 -11.20 1.82 1.06
C TRP A 45 -10.56 3.17 0.79
N GLN A 46 -10.43 3.51 -0.48
CA GLN A 46 -10.07 4.84 -0.95
C GLN A 46 -11.26 5.46 -1.68
N TYR A 47 -11.24 6.78 -1.82
CA TYR A 47 -12.32 7.53 -2.44
C TYR A 47 -11.74 8.41 -3.55
N ASP A 48 -12.38 8.40 -4.72
CA ASP A 48 -12.02 9.30 -5.80
C ASP A 48 -12.51 10.74 -5.54
N ALA A 49 -12.17 11.66 -6.45
CA ALA A 49 -12.58 13.06 -6.34
C ALA A 49 -14.11 13.27 -6.42
N ALA A 50 -14.87 12.28 -6.91
CA ALA A 50 -16.33 12.28 -6.95
C ALA A 50 -16.96 11.61 -5.72
N GLY A 51 -16.14 11.05 -4.81
CA GLY A 51 -16.57 10.39 -3.58
C GLY A 51 -16.94 8.93 -3.75
N TYR A 52 -16.64 8.30 -4.90
CA TYR A 52 -16.87 6.86 -5.08
C TYR A 52 -15.76 6.07 -4.39
N GLY A 53 -16.20 5.18 -3.49
CA GLY A 53 -15.30 4.27 -2.77
C GLY A 53 -14.82 3.13 -3.66
N TYR A 54 -13.53 2.83 -3.61
CA TYR A 54 -12.95 1.64 -4.24
C TYR A 54 -11.93 0.97 -3.30
N PRO A 55 -11.87 -0.37 -3.26
CA PRO A 55 -10.91 -1.07 -2.42
C PRO A 55 -9.52 -1.06 -3.07
N VAL A 56 -8.46 -0.98 -2.28
CA VAL A 56 -7.08 -1.12 -2.73
C VAL A 56 -6.38 -2.13 -1.84
N THR A 57 -5.76 -3.14 -2.43
CA THR A 57 -4.90 -4.08 -1.70
C THR A 57 -3.45 -3.61 -1.74
N LEU A 58 -2.86 -3.54 -0.56
CA LEU A 58 -1.52 -3.05 -0.30
C LEU A 58 -0.70 -4.17 0.35
N LEU A 59 0.55 -4.33 -0.07
CA LEU A 59 1.56 -5.04 0.70
C LEU A 59 2.38 -4.04 1.49
N VAL A 60 2.42 -4.23 2.80
CA VAL A 60 3.11 -3.33 3.72
C VAL A 60 4.22 -4.10 4.40
N ASN A 61 5.45 -3.62 4.28
CA ASN A 61 6.58 -4.17 5.01
C ASN A 61 6.91 -3.25 6.19
N ARG A 62 6.41 -3.59 7.37
CA ARG A 62 6.76 -2.95 8.64
C ARG A 62 7.89 -3.70 9.37
N SER A 63 8.54 -4.65 8.73
CA SER A 63 9.71 -5.33 9.28
C SER A 63 10.97 -4.49 9.08
N THR A 64 12.07 -4.89 9.68
CA THR A 64 13.38 -4.21 9.57
C THR A 64 14.24 -4.73 8.42
N VAL A 65 13.71 -5.63 7.58
CA VAL A 65 14.47 -6.28 6.51
C VAL A 65 13.73 -6.22 5.18
N ASP A 66 14.49 -6.20 4.09
CA ASP A 66 13.94 -6.29 2.75
C ASP A 66 13.26 -7.64 2.54
N LYS A 67 12.13 -7.60 1.82
CA LYS A 67 11.37 -8.79 1.44
C LYS A 67 11.27 -8.85 -0.07
N CYS A 68 11.21 -10.08 -0.56
CA CYS A 68 10.81 -10.31 -1.93
C CYS A 68 9.30 -10.57 -1.94
N ALA A 69 8.57 -9.82 -2.74
CA ALA A 69 7.13 -9.93 -2.85
C ALA A 69 6.72 -10.07 -4.32
N TRP A 70 5.70 -10.88 -4.60
CA TRP A 70 5.12 -11.04 -5.94
C TRP A 70 3.65 -11.42 -5.86
N THR A 71 2.94 -11.24 -6.97
CA THR A 71 1.57 -11.75 -7.12
C THR A 71 1.44 -12.51 -8.43
N ALA A 72 0.28 -13.13 -8.67
CA ALA A 72 0.00 -13.73 -9.97
C ALA A 72 -0.03 -12.70 -11.13
N ALA A 73 -0.29 -11.43 -10.83
CA ALA A 73 -0.44 -10.36 -11.82
C ALA A 73 0.79 -9.45 -11.95
N LEU A 74 1.65 -9.41 -10.92
CA LEU A 74 2.80 -8.51 -10.87
C LEU A 74 4.10 -9.30 -10.65
N PRO A 75 5.18 -8.97 -11.38
CA PRO A 75 6.46 -9.63 -11.22
C PRO A 75 7.02 -9.40 -9.80
N SER A 76 7.94 -10.28 -9.40
CA SER A 76 8.61 -10.13 -8.10
C SER A 76 9.38 -8.82 -8.01
N ARG A 77 9.39 -8.22 -6.82
CA ARG A 77 10.24 -7.07 -6.52
C ARG A 77 10.65 -7.06 -5.07
N VAL A 78 11.64 -6.23 -4.79
CA VAL A 78 12.02 -5.91 -3.42
C VAL A 78 10.95 -5.02 -2.82
N LEU A 79 10.53 -5.35 -1.61
CA LEU A 79 9.66 -4.56 -0.75
C LEU A 79 10.48 -4.15 0.47
N HIS A 80 10.87 -2.88 0.53
CA HIS A 80 11.77 -2.34 1.54
C HIS A 80 11.09 -2.13 2.90
N PRO A 81 11.85 -2.08 4.02
CA PRO A 81 11.34 -1.64 5.31
C PRO A 81 10.61 -0.29 5.23
N GLY A 82 9.42 -0.22 5.81
CA GLY A 82 8.54 0.94 5.78
C GLY A 82 7.79 1.14 4.45
N GLU A 83 8.05 0.30 3.44
CA GLU A 83 7.44 0.46 2.13
C GLU A 83 6.02 -0.11 2.07
N THR A 84 5.18 0.55 1.28
CA THR A 84 3.86 0.09 0.90
C THR A 84 3.77 -0.06 -0.61
N TRP A 85 3.31 -1.22 -1.08
CA TRP A 85 3.14 -1.54 -2.49
C TRP A 85 1.67 -1.79 -2.84
N PRO A 86 1.07 -0.98 -3.72
CA PRO A 86 -0.24 -1.33 -4.28
C PRO A 86 -0.13 -2.52 -5.24
N VAL A 87 -0.79 -3.62 -4.90
CA VAL A 87 -0.77 -4.88 -5.67
C VAL A 87 -2.08 -5.16 -6.41
N SER A 88 -2.86 -4.11 -6.71
CA SER A 88 -4.18 -4.10 -7.38
C SER A 88 -5.36 -4.56 -6.51
N GLN A 89 -6.59 -4.47 -7.04
CA GLN A 89 -7.82 -4.75 -6.30
C GLN A 89 -8.09 -6.25 -6.18
N GLY A 90 -8.46 -6.70 -4.98
CA GLY A 90 -9.05 -8.03 -4.77
C GLY A 90 -8.05 -9.19 -4.71
N GLN A 91 -6.77 -8.91 -4.44
CA GLN A 91 -5.83 -9.98 -4.15
C GLN A 91 -6.21 -10.64 -2.81
N SER A 92 -6.44 -11.95 -2.84
CA SER A 92 -6.54 -12.78 -1.64
C SER A 92 -5.15 -12.99 -1.04
N PRO A 93 -4.99 -13.18 0.29
CA PRO A 93 -3.68 -13.46 0.88
C PRO A 93 -2.97 -14.64 0.21
N GLY A 94 -3.72 -15.63 -0.28
CA GLY A 94 -3.17 -16.80 -0.98
C GLY A 94 -2.63 -16.53 -2.38
N ALA A 95 -2.91 -15.36 -2.96
CA ALA A 95 -2.42 -14.95 -4.28
C ALA A 95 -1.12 -14.13 -4.23
N VAL A 96 -0.60 -13.87 -3.01
CA VAL A 96 0.63 -13.14 -2.76
C VAL A 96 1.70 -14.09 -2.29
N GLY A 97 2.85 -14.05 -2.95
CA GLY A 97 4.06 -14.69 -2.45
C GLY A 97 4.94 -13.68 -1.73
N ILE A 98 5.40 -14.05 -0.54
CA ILE A 98 6.41 -13.32 0.23
C ILE A 98 7.54 -14.29 0.55
N SER A 99 8.77 -13.84 0.40
CA SER A 99 9.95 -14.54 0.90
C SER A 99 11.04 -13.55 1.37
N ASN A 100 12.11 -14.07 1.98
CA ASN A 100 13.30 -13.28 2.19
C ASN A 100 14.01 -13.06 0.86
N VAL A 101 14.69 -11.92 0.69
CA VAL A 101 15.53 -11.71 -0.49
C VAL A 101 16.73 -12.66 -0.42
N LEU A 102 16.61 -13.80 -1.09
CA LEU A 102 17.65 -14.81 -1.16
C LEU A 102 18.18 -14.92 -2.59
N PRO A 103 19.50 -14.92 -2.83
CA PRO A 103 20.07 -15.03 -4.18
C PRO A 103 19.62 -16.27 -4.96
N THR A 104 19.19 -17.33 -4.28
CA THR A 104 18.81 -18.62 -4.87
C THR A 104 17.30 -18.84 -5.02
N ASP A 105 16.43 -17.96 -4.50
CA ASP A 105 14.97 -18.17 -4.56
C ASP A 105 14.45 -17.91 -5.99
N PRO A 106 13.96 -18.93 -6.72
CA PRO A 106 13.53 -18.76 -8.11
C PRO A 106 12.36 -17.77 -8.26
N ASN A 107 11.54 -17.58 -7.22
CA ASN A 107 10.41 -16.66 -7.27
C ASN A 107 10.85 -15.19 -7.21
N CYS A 108 12.07 -14.93 -6.73
CA CYS A 108 12.62 -13.58 -6.55
C CYS A 108 13.49 -13.09 -7.69
N ALA A 109 13.40 -13.71 -8.87
CA ALA A 109 14.26 -13.43 -10.00
C ALA A 109 14.37 -11.93 -10.34
N ASN A 110 13.25 -11.21 -10.40
CA ASN A 110 13.23 -9.79 -10.71
C ASN A 110 13.71 -8.94 -9.51
N ALA A 111 13.31 -9.31 -8.29
CA ALA A 111 13.77 -8.63 -7.07
C ALA A 111 15.30 -8.63 -6.93
N LYS A 112 15.98 -9.72 -7.30
CA LYS A 112 17.45 -9.85 -7.23
C LYS A 112 18.19 -8.92 -8.18
N GLN A 113 17.61 -8.58 -9.34
CA GLN A 113 18.25 -7.66 -10.28
C GLN A 113 18.53 -6.30 -9.63
N THR A 114 17.67 -5.87 -8.70
CA THR A 114 17.83 -4.66 -7.89
C THR A 114 19.11 -4.66 -7.05
N TYR A 115 19.64 -5.83 -6.66
CA TYR A 115 20.87 -5.98 -5.88
C TYR A 115 22.11 -6.31 -6.74
N GLY A 116 21.99 -6.27 -8.06
CA GLY A 116 23.13 -6.44 -8.96
C GLY A 116 23.69 -7.86 -9.07
N THR A 117 23.04 -8.89 -8.50
CA THR A 117 23.42 -10.28 -8.75
C THR A 117 22.89 -10.75 -10.09
N THR A 118 23.61 -10.36 -11.13
CA THR A 118 23.67 -11.14 -12.37
C THR A 118 24.16 -12.53 -11.95
N LEU A 119 23.29 -13.54 -11.99
CA LEU A 119 23.73 -14.92 -11.86
C LEU A 119 24.66 -15.20 -13.06
N GLN A 120 25.97 -15.33 -12.78
CA GLN A 120 26.87 -16.10 -13.62
C GLN A 120 26.65 -17.59 -13.35
#